data_AF-A0A5P2DZE7-F1
#
_entry.id   AF-A0A5P2DZE7-F1
#
_cell.length_a   1.000
_cell.length_b   1.000
_cell.length_c   1.000
_cell.angle_alpha   90.00
_cell.angle_beta   90.00
_cell.angle_gamma   90.00
#
_symmetry.space_group_name_H-M   'P 1'
#
loop_
_entity.id
_entity.type
_entity.pdbx_description
1 polymer ?
#
loop_
_entity_poly.entity_id
_entity_poly.type
_entity_poly.pdbx_seq_one_letter_code
_entity_poly.pdbx_strand_id
1 'polypeptide(L)'
;MLLTWIAEVAHEPLVLEPADRQAERETNTWFLSAAEGDRASLSVSQLVAAFERTATAIRGRVRGLGFSGAATFYVWHDGQAGQLRCSTGSVSPDALPFGCDYTPCTELGPVIEGFLGFLADSEPGTIARADLEEVEDDPAGTDPEPEYAPLKVWVSSVGTSP
;
A
#
# COMPACT_ATOMS: atom_id res chain seq x y z
N MET A 1 -4.92 -1.98 17.85
CA MET A 1 -5.46 -0.74 17.24
C MET A 1 -5.53 -0.78 15.72
N LEU A 2 -4.53 -1.34 15.02
CA LEU A 2 -4.47 -1.32 13.55
C LEU A 2 -5.75 -1.85 12.85
N LEU A 3 -6.34 -2.95 13.33
CA LEU A 3 -7.57 -3.51 12.76
C LEU A 3 -8.77 -2.55 12.85
N THR A 4 -8.83 -1.74 13.92
CA THR A 4 -9.86 -0.71 14.09
C THR A 4 -9.66 0.40 13.05
N TRP A 5 -8.44 0.88 12.89
CA TRP A 5 -8.13 1.93 11.90
C TRP A 5 -8.42 1.48 10.46
N ILE A 6 -8.10 0.23 10.11
CA ILE A 6 -8.47 -0.34 8.79
C ILE A 6 -9.99 -0.29 8.58
N ALA A 7 -10.78 -0.60 9.60
CA ALA A 7 -12.24 -0.54 9.51
C ALA A 7 -12.75 0.90 9.40
N GLU A 8 -12.13 1.84 10.12
CA GLU A 8 -12.51 3.26 10.11
C GLU A 8 -12.33 3.91 8.72
N VAL A 9 -11.33 3.50 7.93
CA VAL A 9 -11.16 3.97 6.53
C VAL A 9 -12.45 3.86 5.71
N ALA A 10 -13.29 2.86 5.98
CA ALA A 10 -14.57 2.71 5.29
C ALA A 10 -15.56 3.85 5.56
N HIS A 11 -15.38 4.63 6.63
CA HIS A 11 -16.26 5.70 7.09
C HIS A 11 -15.69 7.10 6.88
N GLU A 12 -14.39 7.19 6.63
CA GLU A 12 -13.69 8.45 6.40
C GLU A 12 -14.13 9.16 5.10
N PRO A 13 -13.90 10.48 4.95
CA PRO A 13 -14.19 11.19 3.71
C PRO A 13 -13.65 10.46 2.47
N LEU A 14 -14.47 10.44 1.42
CA LEU A 14 -14.16 9.77 0.15
C LEU A 14 -14.46 10.74 -0.99
N VAL A 15 -13.43 11.15 -1.72
CA VAL A 15 -13.51 12.02 -2.89
C VAL A 15 -13.24 11.19 -4.14
N LEU A 16 -14.14 11.24 -5.12
CA LEU A 16 -13.93 10.67 -6.45
C LEU A 16 -14.12 11.78 -7.47
N GLU A 17 -13.01 12.35 -7.93
CA GLU A 17 -12.97 13.47 -8.86
C GLU A 17 -11.90 13.18 -9.93
N PRO A 18 -12.29 12.53 -11.06
CA PRO A 18 -11.36 12.16 -12.12
C PRO A 18 -10.59 13.34 -12.72
N ALA A 19 -11.14 14.56 -12.66
CA ALA A 19 -10.48 15.77 -13.14
C ALA A 19 -9.45 16.33 -12.15
N ASP A 20 -9.52 15.95 -10.86
CA ASP A 20 -8.64 16.41 -9.79
C ASP A 20 -8.13 15.23 -8.95
N ARG A 21 -7.17 14.49 -9.54
CA ARG A 21 -6.51 13.37 -8.86
C ARG A 21 -5.69 13.78 -7.64
N GLN A 22 -5.37 15.06 -7.50
CA GLN A 22 -4.66 15.55 -6.33
C GLN A 22 -5.60 15.59 -5.13
N ALA A 23 -6.82 16.09 -5.30
CA ALA A 23 -7.85 16.05 -4.26
C ALA A 23 -8.17 14.61 -3.80
N GLU A 24 -8.21 13.65 -4.73
CA GLU A 24 -8.37 12.24 -4.39
C GLU A 24 -7.23 11.71 -3.52
N ARG A 25 -5.98 11.98 -3.92
CA ARG A 25 -4.79 11.55 -3.17
C ARG A 25 -4.75 12.14 -1.76
N GLU A 26 -5.03 13.43 -1.63
CA GLU A 26 -5.00 14.14 -0.35
C GLU A 26 -6.09 13.66 0.61
N THR A 27 -7.28 13.34 0.08
CA THR A 27 -8.43 12.95 0.92
C THR A 27 -8.46 11.44 1.21
N ASN A 28 -8.15 10.62 0.22
CA ASN A 28 -8.39 9.18 0.29
C ASN A 28 -7.18 8.37 0.77
N THR A 29 -5.99 8.97 0.89
CA THR A 29 -4.78 8.24 1.31
C THR A 29 -4.71 8.13 2.82
N TRP A 30 -4.65 6.89 3.31
CA TRP A 30 -4.54 6.57 4.73
C TRP A 30 -3.21 5.90 5.04
N PHE A 31 -2.65 6.28 6.18
CA PHE A 31 -1.39 5.76 6.73
C PHE A 31 -1.70 4.89 7.94
N LEU A 32 -1.36 3.60 7.86
CA LEU A 32 -1.79 2.59 8.81
C LEU A 32 -0.56 1.92 9.43
N SER A 33 -0.24 2.33 10.65
CA SER A 33 0.91 1.83 11.42
C SER A 33 0.48 0.87 12.52
N ALA A 34 1.28 -0.19 12.76
CA ALA A 34 1.09 -1.05 13.92
C ALA A 34 1.83 -0.48 15.15
N ALA A 35 1.14 -0.36 16.29
CA ALA A 35 1.80 -0.06 17.55
C ALA A 35 2.72 -1.22 17.97
N GLU A 36 3.80 -0.93 18.70
CA GLU A 36 4.80 -1.91 19.14
C GLU A 36 4.19 -3.14 19.83
N GLY A 37 3.15 -2.93 20.64
CA GLY A 37 2.44 -4.01 21.34
C GLY A 37 1.45 -4.82 20.50
N ASP A 38 0.98 -4.29 19.35
CA ASP A 38 0.06 -5.01 18.47
C ASP A 38 0.80 -6.06 17.61
N ARG A 39 2.11 -5.88 17.38
CA ARG A 39 2.92 -6.63 16.40
C ARG A 39 2.88 -8.15 16.60
N ALA A 40 2.92 -8.62 17.85
CA ALA A 40 2.91 -10.05 18.16
C ALA A 40 1.52 -10.72 18.01
N SER A 41 0.45 -9.93 17.91
CA SER A 41 -0.94 -10.41 17.89
C SER A 41 -1.60 -10.36 16.52
N LEU A 42 -0.99 -9.67 15.55
CA LEU A 42 -1.54 -9.49 14.21
C LEU A 42 -1.26 -10.71 13.35
N SER A 43 -2.30 -11.30 12.76
CA SER A 43 -2.16 -12.32 11.72
C SER A 43 -2.41 -11.74 10.33
N VAL A 44 -1.79 -12.37 9.32
CA VAL A 44 -2.07 -12.09 7.90
C VAL A 44 -3.56 -12.17 7.62
N SER A 45 -4.22 -13.24 8.09
CA SER A 45 -5.65 -13.47 7.84
C SER A 45 -6.56 -12.40 8.44
N GLN A 46 -6.23 -11.87 9.62
CA GLN A 46 -7.01 -10.81 10.26
C GLN A 46 -6.93 -9.50 9.47
N LEU A 47 -5.72 -9.12 9.04
CA LEU A 47 -5.49 -7.92 8.25
C LEU A 47 -6.14 -8.03 6.88
N VAL A 48 -5.98 -9.16 6.19
CA VAL A 48 -6.63 -9.44 4.90
C VAL A 48 -8.14 -9.29 5.02
N ALA A 49 -8.75 -9.99 5.99
CA ALA A 49 -10.19 -9.94 6.18
C ALA A 49 -10.68 -8.52 6.56
N ALA A 50 -9.87 -7.73 7.27
CA ALA A 50 -10.20 -6.34 7.57
C ALA A 50 -10.25 -5.48 6.30
N PHE A 51 -9.22 -5.54 5.45
CA PHE A 51 -9.19 -4.77 4.20
C PHE A 51 -10.26 -5.21 3.19
N GLU A 52 -10.57 -6.50 3.09
CA GLU A 52 -11.66 -6.99 2.23
C GLU A 52 -13.03 -6.47 2.66
N ARG A 53 -13.29 -6.42 3.98
CA ARG A 53 -14.50 -5.80 4.52
C ARG A 53 -14.53 -4.30 4.23
N THR A 54 -13.41 -3.61 4.41
CA THR A 54 -13.27 -2.19 4.09
C THR A 54 -13.53 -1.92 2.61
N ALA A 55 -12.95 -2.70 1.71
CA ALA A 55 -13.19 -2.59 0.26
C ALA A 55 -14.67 -2.79 -0.10
N THR A 56 -15.33 -3.77 0.54
CA THR A 56 -16.76 -4.02 0.36
C THR A 56 -17.60 -2.82 0.81
N ALA A 57 -17.25 -2.22 1.94
CA ALA A 57 -17.93 -1.02 2.45
C ALA A 57 -17.70 0.20 1.55
N ILE A 58 -16.46 0.41 1.08
CA ILE A 58 -16.12 1.47 0.11
C ILE A 58 -16.93 1.28 -1.18
N ARG A 59 -17.01 0.07 -1.73
CA ARG A 59 -17.85 -0.22 -2.91
C ARG A 59 -19.31 0.19 -2.69
N GLY A 60 -19.85 -0.08 -1.50
CA GLY A 60 -21.19 0.38 -1.11
C GLY A 60 -21.33 1.90 -1.15
N ARG A 61 -20.31 2.63 -0.68
CA ARG A 61 -20.26 4.10 -0.68
C ARG A 61 -20.11 4.69 -2.07
N VAL A 62 -19.22 4.15 -2.91
CA VAL A 62 -19.04 4.58 -4.31
C VAL A 62 -20.37 4.48 -5.06
N ARG A 63 -21.08 3.36 -4.91
CA ARG A 63 -22.42 3.19 -5.47
C ARG A 63 -23.44 4.18 -4.90
N GLY A 64 -23.38 4.44 -3.58
CA GLY A 64 -24.24 5.42 -2.91
C GLY A 64 -24.02 6.87 -3.36
N LEU A 65 -22.80 7.21 -3.79
CA LEU A 65 -22.44 8.49 -4.39
C LEU A 65 -22.93 8.62 -5.85
N GLY A 66 -23.40 7.54 -6.47
CA GLY A 66 -23.81 7.53 -7.88
C GLY A 66 -22.64 7.64 -8.86
N PHE A 67 -21.41 7.40 -8.42
CA PHE A 67 -20.23 7.42 -9.29
C PHE A 67 -20.29 6.25 -10.27
N SER A 68 -20.18 6.55 -11.57
CA SER A 68 -20.37 5.59 -12.68
C SER A 68 -19.07 5.23 -13.42
N GLY A 69 -17.92 5.70 -12.95
CA GLY A 69 -16.62 5.40 -13.53
C GLY A 69 -15.89 4.23 -12.85
N ALA A 70 -14.73 3.90 -13.40
CA ALA A 70 -13.78 3.01 -12.75
C ALA A 70 -13.30 3.63 -11.43
N ALA A 71 -13.35 2.85 -10.35
CA ALA A 71 -12.74 3.22 -9.08
C ALA A 71 -12.06 2.00 -8.46
N THR A 72 -10.84 2.19 -7.98
CA THR A 72 -10.00 1.14 -7.42
C THR A 72 -9.61 1.51 -6.01
N PHE A 73 -9.91 0.63 -5.05
CA PHE A 73 -9.31 0.67 -3.71
C PHE A 73 -8.05 -0.17 -3.75
N TYR A 74 -6.94 0.36 -3.24
CA TYR A 74 -5.65 -0.30 -3.31
C TYR A 74 -4.87 -0.17 -2.01
N VAL A 75 -4.06 -1.18 -1.72
CA VAL A 75 -3.26 -1.31 -0.48
C VAL A 75 -1.84 -1.69 -0.85
N TRP A 76 -0.85 -1.06 -0.23
CA TRP A 76 0.56 -1.39 -0.40
C TRP A 76 1.31 -1.26 0.92
N HIS A 77 2.45 -1.94 1.00
CA HIS A 77 3.40 -1.75 2.08
C HIS A 77 4.43 -0.71 1.66
N ASP A 78 4.52 0.38 2.41
CA ASP A 78 5.63 1.33 2.28
C ASP A 78 6.78 0.85 3.18
N GLY A 79 7.75 0.18 2.56
CA GLY A 79 8.93 -0.33 3.26
C GLY A 79 9.88 0.75 3.77
N GLN A 80 9.85 1.97 3.24
CA GLN A 80 10.69 3.07 3.74
C GLN A 80 10.13 3.64 5.05
N ALA A 81 8.80 3.69 5.16
CA ALA A 81 8.13 4.19 6.34
C ALA A 81 7.64 3.07 7.30
N GLY A 82 7.80 1.81 6.94
CA GLY A 82 7.40 0.65 7.75
C GLY A 82 5.91 0.58 8.04
N GLN A 83 5.07 1.04 7.11
CA GLN A 83 3.63 1.18 7.31
C GLN A 83 2.83 0.65 6.12
N LEU A 84 1.61 0.19 6.39
CA LEU A 84 0.64 -0.05 5.34
C LEU A 84 0.04 1.29 4.91
N ARG A 85 -0.21 1.41 3.62
CA ARG A 85 -0.97 2.52 3.06
C ARG A 85 -2.11 1.98 2.24
N CYS A 86 -3.21 2.71 2.23
CA CYS A 86 -4.32 2.43 1.34
C CYS A 86 -4.91 3.71 0.79
N SER A 87 -5.52 3.61 -0.38
CA SER A 87 -6.24 4.74 -0.98
C SER A 87 -7.31 4.23 -1.95
N THR A 88 -8.27 5.09 -2.26
CA THR A 88 -9.22 4.90 -3.35
C THR A 88 -8.94 5.95 -4.42
N GLY A 89 -8.97 5.58 -5.70
CA GLY A 89 -8.87 6.54 -6.80
C GLY A 89 -9.84 6.22 -7.92
N SER A 90 -10.27 7.24 -8.67
CA SER A 90 -11.19 7.09 -9.81
C SER A 90 -10.47 6.60 -11.08
N VAL A 91 -9.71 5.52 -10.95
CA VAL A 91 -8.87 4.94 -12.00
C VAL A 91 -8.96 3.43 -11.98
N SER A 92 -8.60 2.79 -13.10
CA SER A 92 -8.43 1.35 -13.18
C SER A 92 -7.12 0.89 -12.49
N PRO A 93 -6.99 -0.40 -12.15
CA PRO A 93 -5.81 -0.93 -11.47
C PRO A 93 -4.46 -0.75 -12.21
N ASP A 94 -4.48 -0.51 -13.52
CA ASP A 94 -3.31 -0.28 -14.38
C ASP A 94 -2.92 1.21 -14.49
N ALA A 95 -3.75 2.11 -13.98
CA ALA A 95 -3.53 3.56 -14.00
C ALA A 95 -3.41 4.17 -12.59
N LEU A 96 -3.00 3.36 -11.60
CA LEU A 96 -2.78 3.83 -10.24
C LEU A 96 -1.67 4.90 -10.21
N PRO A 97 -1.80 5.89 -9.32
CA PRO A 97 -0.96 7.07 -9.36
C PRO A 97 0.38 6.79 -8.62
N PHE A 98 1.08 5.72 -8.97
CA PHE A 98 2.44 5.48 -8.51
C PHE A 98 3.42 6.17 -9.47
N GLY A 99 4.45 6.81 -8.92
CA GLY A 99 5.54 7.41 -9.70
C GLY A 99 6.65 6.41 -10.03
N CYS A 100 6.42 5.12 -9.79
CA CYS A 100 7.34 4.02 -9.98
C CYS A 100 6.60 2.81 -10.57
N ASP A 101 7.38 1.82 -11.01
CA ASP A 101 6.82 0.54 -11.46
C ASP A 101 6.14 -0.19 -10.30
N TYR A 102 4.95 -0.70 -10.58
CA TYR A 102 4.16 -1.46 -9.62
C TYR A 102 3.49 -2.65 -10.30
N THR A 103 3.23 -3.69 -9.52
CA THR A 103 2.52 -4.89 -9.96
C THR A 103 1.21 -4.99 -9.20
N PRO A 104 0.06 -4.76 -9.86
CA PRO A 104 -1.25 -5.03 -9.29
C PRO A 104 -1.39 -6.52 -8.95
N CYS A 105 -1.86 -6.84 -7.75
CA CYS A 105 -2.16 -8.21 -7.34
C CYS A 105 -3.57 -8.31 -6.76
N THR A 106 -4.23 -9.45 -6.99
CA THR A 106 -5.57 -9.74 -6.44
C THR A 106 -5.48 -10.31 -5.02
N GLU A 107 -4.36 -10.94 -4.69
CA GLU A 107 -4.08 -11.51 -3.38
C GLU A 107 -3.41 -10.47 -2.48
N LEU A 108 -4.04 -10.15 -1.35
CA LEU A 108 -3.50 -9.19 -0.37
C LEU A 108 -2.46 -9.82 0.56
N GLY A 109 -2.51 -11.15 0.75
CA GLY A 109 -1.61 -11.91 1.63
C GLY A 109 -0.14 -11.54 1.47
N PRO A 110 0.45 -11.58 0.26
CA PRO A 110 1.86 -11.24 0.05
C PRO A 110 2.26 -9.81 0.44
N VAL A 111 1.34 -8.83 0.32
CA VAL A 111 1.60 -7.45 0.77
C VAL A 111 1.66 -7.39 2.29
N ILE A 112 0.74 -8.09 2.97
CA ILE A 112 0.68 -8.15 4.42
C ILE A 112 1.85 -8.95 5.00
N GLU A 113 2.26 -10.04 4.34
CA GLU A 113 3.47 -10.79 4.71
C GLU A 113 4.72 -9.92 4.64
N GLY A 114 4.86 -9.08 3.60
CA GLY A 114 5.96 -8.12 3.49
C GLY A 114 5.96 -7.10 4.63
N PHE A 115 4.79 -6.60 5.01
CA PHE A 115 4.64 -5.68 6.14
C PHE A 115 4.98 -6.35 7.49
N LEU A 116 4.44 -7.54 7.77
CA LEU A 116 4.72 -8.26 9.02
C LEU A 116 6.17 -8.73 9.09
N GLY A 117 6.76 -9.13 7.96
CA GLY A 117 8.18 -9.45 7.83
C GLY A 117 9.06 -8.25 8.16
N PHE A 118 8.76 -7.08 7.62
CA PHE A 118 9.46 -5.84 7.96
C PHE A 118 9.36 -5.50 9.45
N LEU A 119 8.19 -5.68 10.06
CA LEU A 119 8.01 -5.43 11.49
C LEU A 119 8.75 -6.44 12.40
N ALA A 120 8.98 -7.66 11.90
CA ALA A 120 9.73 -8.70 12.61
C ALA A 120 11.24 -8.52 12.45
N ASP A 121 11.68 -7.87 11.38
CA ASP A 121 13.08 -7.54 11.16
C ASP A 121 13.51 -6.43 12.13
N SER A 122 14.47 -6.75 13.00
CA SER A 122 15.00 -5.82 13.99
C SER A 122 16.14 -4.95 13.43
N GLU A 123 16.63 -5.25 12.22
CA GLU A 123 17.74 -4.53 11.58
C GLU A 123 17.50 -4.28 10.07
N PRO A 124 16.40 -3.60 9.67
CA PRO A 124 16.17 -3.30 8.27
C PRO A 124 17.22 -2.32 7.74
N GLY A 125 18.18 -2.82 6.97
CA GLY A 125 19.18 -2.02 6.25
C GLY A 125 20.44 -1.62 7.03
N THR A 126 20.72 -2.22 8.19
CA THR A 126 21.97 -1.95 8.92
C THR A 126 23.08 -2.85 8.40
N ILE A 127 23.97 -2.33 7.56
CA ILE A 127 25.29 -2.95 7.37
C ILE A 127 26.16 -2.46 8.53
N ALA A 128 26.77 -3.37 9.29
CA ALA A 128 27.73 -2.98 10.30
C ALA A 128 28.87 -2.21 9.61
N ARG A 129 29.29 -1.06 10.16
CA ARG A 129 30.37 -0.24 9.58
C ARG A 129 31.70 -1.01 9.39
N ALA A 130 31.83 -2.19 10.01
CA ALA A 130 32.97 -3.10 9.85
C ALA A 130 32.89 -4.01 8.62
N ASP A 131 31.70 -4.18 8.03
CA ASP A 131 31.44 -4.98 6.82
C ASP A 131 31.33 -4.11 5.55
N LEU A 132 31.60 -2.81 5.67
CA LEU A 132 31.74 -1.92 4.51
C LEU A 132 33.14 -2.16 3.92
N GLU A 133 33.23 -2.86 2.79
CA GLU A 133 34.45 -2.87 1.97
C GLU A 133 34.73 -1.46 1.45
N GLU A 134 35.96 -0.96 1.65
CA GLU A 134 36.43 0.25 0.99
C GLU A 134 36.50 -0.01 -0.51
N VAL A 135 35.56 0.57 -1.27
CA VAL A 135 35.57 0.51 -2.73
C VAL A 135 36.73 1.38 -3.21
N GLU A 136 37.78 0.77 -3.76
CA GLU A 136 38.78 1.50 -4.53
C GLU A 136 38.10 2.13 -5.76
N ASP A 137 38.41 3.40 -6.01
CA ASP A 137 37.86 4.24 -7.07
C ASP A 137 38.17 3.64 -8.45
N ASP A 138 37.32 2.73 -8.95
CA ASP A 138 37.41 2.19 -10.28
C ASP A 138 36.78 3.19 -11.28
N PRO A 139 37.56 3.81 -12.19
CA PRO A 139 37.04 4.82 -13.11
C PRO A 139 36.12 4.22 -14.21
N ALA A 140 35.83 2.92 -14.16
CA ALA A 140 34.87 2.23 -15.02
C ALA A 140 33.72 1.57 -14.22
N GLY A 141 33.43 2.06 -13.02
CA GLY A 141 32.33 1.61 -12.15
C GLY A 141 30.95 1.84 -12.78
N THR A 142 30.52 0.91 -13.63
CA THR A 142 29.09 0.67 -13.87
C THR A 142 28.63 -0.30 -12.80
N ASP A 143 28.44 0.20 -11.57
CA ASP A 143 27.62 -0.54 -10.61
C ASP A 143 26.25 -0.72 -11.27
N PRO A 144 25.72 -1.95 -11.39
CA PRO A 144 24.36 -2.12 -11.84
C PRO A 144 23.47 -1.37 -10.85
N GLU A 145 22.71 -0.38 -11.33
CA GLU A 145 21.63 0.23 -10.55
C GLU A 145 20.83 -0.93 -9.93
N PRO A 146 20.59 -0.94 -8.61
CA PRO A 146 19.81 -2.00 -8.01
C PRO A 146 18.46 -2.06 -8.74
N GLU A 147 18.20 -3.17 -9.43
CA GLU A 147 16.89 -3.44 -10.02
C GLU A 147 15.90 -3.53 -8.86
N TYR A 148 15.26 -2.40 -8.55
CA TYR A 148 14.21 -2.37 -7.54
C TYR A 148 13.03 -3.18 -8.05
N ALA A 149 12.71 -4.26 -7.35
CA ALA A 149 11.51 -5.03 -7.64
C ALA A 149 10.29 -4.09 -7.65
N PRO A 150 9.37 -4.23 -8.62
CA PRO A 150 8.20 -3.37 -8.71
C PRO A 150 7.37 -3.43 -7.43
N LEU A 151 6.80 -2.29 -7.04
CA LEU A 151 5.96 -2.18 -5.86
C LEU A 151 4.76 -3.14 -5.97
N LYS A 152 4.60 -4.03 -5.00
CA LYS A 152 3.40 -4.89 -4.94
C LYS A 152 2.22 -4.10 -4.40
N VAL A 153 1.14 -4.06 -5.17
CA VAL A 153 -0.06 -3.29 -4.82
C VAL A 153 -1.28 -4.21 -4.92
N TRP A 154 -1.91 -4.46 -3.79
CA TRP A 154 -3.20 -5.14 -3.82
C TRP A 154 -4.28 -4.20 -4.34
N VAL A 155 -5.15 -4.69 -5.22
CA VAL A 155 -6.20 -3.91 -5.86
C VAL A 155 -7.57 -4.56 -5.72
N SER A 156 -8.57 -3.74 -5.48
CA SER A 156 -9.97 -4.15 -5.43
C SER A 156 -10.83 -3.14 -6.19
N SER A 157 -11.55 -3.62 -7.21
CA SER A 157 -12.52 -2.78 -7.92
C SER A 157 -13.68 -2.43 -6.99
N VAL A 158 -13.92 -1.13 -6.81
CA VAL A 158 -14.98 -0.57 -5.97
C VAL A 158 -15.96 0.31 -6.76
N GLY A 159 -15.61 0.67 -8.00
CA GLY A 159 -16.49 1.32 -8.95
C GLY A 159 -17.19 0.34 -9.89
N THR A 160 -17.76 0.87 -10.97
CA THR A 160 -18.19 0.06 -12.10
C THR A 160 -16.96 -0.46 -12.84
N SER A 161 -16.98 -1.74 -13.23
CA SER A 161 -16.00 -2.22 -14.19
C SER A 161 -16.14 -1.39 -15.47
N PRO A 162 -15.03 -0.94 -16.09
CA PRO A 162 -15.07 -0.29 -17.40
C PRO A 162 -15.71 -1.19 -18.46
#